data_AF-A0A532TWR1-F1
#
_entry.id   AF-A0A532TWR1-F1
#
_cell.length_a   1.000
_cell.length_b   1.000
_cell.length_c   1.000
_cell.angle_alpha   90.00
_cell.angle_beta   90.00
_cell.angle_gamma   90.00
#
_symmetry.space_group_name_H-M   'P 1'
#
loop_
_entity.id
_entity.type
_entity.pdbx_description
1 polymer ?
#
loop_
_entity_poly.entity_id
_entity_poly.type
_entity_poly.pdbx_seq_one_letter_code
_entity_poly.pdbx_strand_id
1 'polypeptide(L)' 'MSKCPYCNVEIHLEDFFDVIEKETKKGIIKKRIGAFKGERINVGIGFNRVRIWVCPSCDKILGFSESAYKS' A
#
# COMPACT_ATOMS: atom_id res chain seq x y z
N MET A 1 3.36 12.32 -9.01
CA MET A 1 2.54 11.13 -9.32
C MET A 1 3.45 10.06 -9.85
N SER A 2 3.40 8.86 -9.26
CA SER A 2 4.21 7.73 -9.70
C SER A 2 3.49 7.01 -10.83
N LYS A 3 4.22 6.55 -11.85
CA LYS A 3 3.65 5.74 -12.94
C LYS A 3 4.19 4.32 -12.89
N CYS A 4 3.39 3.37 -13.35
CA CYS A 4 3.86 2.01 -13.55
C CYS A 4 4.94 1.99 -14.65
N PRO A 5 6.14 1.44 -14.40
CA PRO A 5 7.18 1.37 -15.42
C PRO A 5 6.84 0.40 -16.58
N TYR A 6 5.82 -0.45 -16.41
CA TYR A 6 5.46 -1.48 -17.40
C TYR A 6 4.29 -1.08 -18.30
N CYS A 7 3.23 -0.49 -17.74
CA CYS A 7 2.03 -0.10 -18.50
C CYS A 7 1.77 1.41 -18.53
N ASN A 8 2.66 2.22 -17.92
CA ASN A 8 2.57 3.68 -17.87
C ASN A 8 1.27 4.23 -17.23
N VAL A 9 0.47 3.38 -16.58
CA VAL A 9 -0.69 3.79 -15.81
C VAL A 9 -0.25 4.63 -14.62
N GLU A 10 -1.06 5.61 -14.26
CA GLU A 10 -0.87 6.36 -13.03
C GLU A 10 -1.15 5.49 -11.81
N ILE A 11 -0.33 5.65 -10.78
CA ILE A 11 -0.44 4.88 -9.55
C ILE A 11 -0.68 5.84 -8.38
N HIS A 12 -1.72 5.54 -7.61
CA HIS A 12 -2.13 6.27 -6.42
C HIS A 12 -1.89 5.44 -5.16
N LEU A 13 -1.73 6.10 -4.01
CA LEU A 13 -1.60 5.39 -2.72
C LEU A 13 -2.88 4.61 -2.36
N GLU A 14 -4.04 5.12 -2.79
CA GLU A 14 -5.35 4.52 -2.55
C GLU A 14 -5.49 3.14 -3.24
N ASP A 15 -4.70 2.89 -4.28
CA ASP A 15 -4.60 1.59 -4.96
C ASP A 15 -3.99 0.51 -4.06
N PHE A 16 -3.12 0.90 -3.13
CA PHE A 16 -2.39 -0.02 -2.26
C PHE A 16 -2.87 -0.03 -0.82
N PHE A 17 -3.57 1.01 -0.38
CA PHE A 17 -4.00 1.17 1.01
C PHE A 17 -5.48 1.45 1.11
N ASP A 18 -6.08 1.01 2.22
CA ASP A 18 -7.41 1.47 2.59
C ASP A 18 -7.38 2.97 2.87
N VAL A 19 -8.45 3.67 2.48
CA VAL A 19 -8.64 5.08 2.79
C VAL A 19 -9.83 5.19 3.72
N ILE A 20 -9.57 5.64 4.94
CA ILE A 20 -10.61 5.88 5.94
C ILE A 20 -10.94 7.37 5.90
N GLU A 21 -12.14 7.69 5.46
CA GLU A 21 -12.68 9.04 5.52
C GLU A 21 -13.35 9.23 6.87
N LYS A 22 -12.88 10.22 7.64
CA LYS A 22 -13.48 10.57 8.92
C LYS A 22 -13.91 12.03 8.89
N GLU A 23 -15.20 12.25 9.06
CA GLU A 23 -15.73 13.58 9.32
C GLU A 23 -15.36 14.03 10.73
N THR A 24 -14.77 15.20 10.84
CA THR A 24 -14.47 15.82 12.13
C THR A 24 -15.70 16.52 12.68
N LYS A 25 -15.74 16.80 13.98
CA LYS A 25 -16.83 17.56 14.63
C LYS A 25 -17.09 18.96 14.03
N LYS A 26 -16.21 19.45 13.15
CA LYS A 26 -16.31 20.74 12.43
C LYS A 26 -16.73 20.57 10.96
N GLY A 27 -17.18 19.38 10.53
CA GLY A 27 -17.58 19.10 9.14
C GLY A 27 -16.42 18.94 8.15
N ILE A 28 -15.16 18.89 8.61
CA ILE A 28 -13.99 18.70 7.73
C ILE A 28 -13.78 17.20 7.53
N ILE A 29 -13.77 16.74 6.26
CA ILE A 29 -13.41 15.38 5.88
C ILE A 29 -11.89 15.23 5.94
N LYS A 30 -11.40 14.35 6.81
CA LYS A 30 -9.99 13.95 6.84
C LYS A 30 -9.82 12.55 6.28
N LYS A 31 -9.00 12.42 5.24
CA LYS A 31 -8.56 11.12 4.71
C LYS A 31 -7.38 10.59 5.52
N ARG A 32 -7.48 9.35 6.02
CA ARG A 32 -6.39 8.65 6.68
C ARG A 32 -6.04 7.39 5.90
N ILE A 33 -4.75 7.17 5.67
CA ILE A 33 -4.24 5.93 5.09
C ILE A 33 -4.33 4.81 6.13
N GLY A 34 -4.97 3.71 5.75
CA GLY A 34 -5.25 2.53 6.54
C GLY A 34 -4.29 1.37 6.26
N ALA A 35 -4.84 0.15 6.26
CA ALA A 35 -4.04 -1.06 6.04
C ALA A 35 -3.61 -1.22 4.58
N PHE A 36 -2.49 -1.90 4.36
CA PHE A 36 -2.05 -2.28 3.01
C PHE A 36 -2.93 -3.42 2.47
N LYS A 37 -3.40 -3.30 1.22
CA LYS A 37 -4.32 -4.22 0.56
C LYS A 37 -3.62 -5.40 -0.11
N GLY A 38 -2.36 -5.23 -0.51
CA GLY A 38 -1.63 -6.23 -1.30
C GLY A 38 -1.12 -7.43 -0.49
N GLU A 39 -0.54 -8.38 -1.23
CA GLU A 39 0.03 -9.60 -0.69
C GLU A 39 1.17 -9.33 0.30
N ARG A 40 1.21 -10.18 1.33
CA ARG A 40 2.25 -10.17 2.35
C ARG A 40 2.85 -11.56 2.45
N ILE A 41 4.17 -11.64 2.39
CA ILE A 41 4.90 -12.88 2.58
C ILE A 41 5.67 -12.83 3.91
N ASN A 42 5.68 -13.96 4.61
CA ASN A 42 6.53 -14.16 5.77
C ASN A 42 7.85 -14.74 5.28
N VAL A 43 8.97 -14.03 5.50
CA VAL A 43 10.29 -14.50 5.11
C VAL A 43 11.08 -14.92 6.36
N GLY A 44 11.27 -16.24 6.53
CA GLY A 44 12.14 -16.84 7.55
C GLY A 44 11.53 -17.09 8.95
N ILE A 45 12.40 -17.50 9.88
CA ILE A 45 12.09 -17.72 11.30
C ILE A 45 12.07 -16.35 12.00
N GLY A 46 10.89 -15.72 12.11
CA GLY A 46 10.69 -14.41 12.74
C GLY A 46 9.39 -13.73 12.29
N PHE A 47 9.17 -12.48 12.74
CA PHE A 47 7.99 -11.65 12.39
C PHE A 47 8.20 -10.74 11.17
N ASN A 48 9.19 -11.05 10.31
CA ASN A 48 9.48 -10.25 9.13
C ASN A 48 8.40 -10.45 8.05
N ARG A 49 7.56 -9.43 7.90
CA ARG A 49 6.51 -9.38 6.88
C ARG A 49 6.97 -8.47 5.74
N VAL A 50 7.14 -9.05 4.56
CA VAL A 50 7.42 -8.29 3.33
C VAL A 50 6.10 -8.00 2.65
N ARG A 51 5.88 -6.74 2.27
CA ARG A 51 4.78 -6.33 1.41
C ARG A 51 5.23 -6.42 -0.03
N ILE A 52 4.42 -7.06 -0.86
CA ILE A 52 4.63 -7.14 -2.31
C ILE A 52 3.77 -6.06 -2.96
N TRP A 53 4.40 -5.17 -3.70
CA TRP A 53 3.73 -4.11 -4.44
C TRP A 53 3.50 -4.58 -5.87
N VAL A 54 2.24 -4.63 -6.29
CA VAL A 54 1.83 -5.12 -7.60
C VAL A 54 0.99 -4.05 -8.28
N CYS A 55 1.29 -3.74 -9.55
CA CYS A 55 0.49 -2.78 -10.29
C CYS A 55 -0.96 -3.28 -10.44
N PRO A 56 -1.99 -2.50 -10.04
CA PRO A 56 -3.38 -2.94 -10.10
C PRO A 56 -3.91 -3.09 -11.53
N SER A 57 -3.19 -2.58 -12.53
CA SER A 57 -3.63 -2.59 -13.93
C SER A 57 -3.00 -3.69 -14.78
N CYS A 58 -1.77 -4.12 -14.47
CA CYS A 58 -1.03 -5.07 -15.31
C CYS A 58 -0.40 -6.22 -14.54
N ASP A 59 -0.69 -6.32 -13.24
CA ASP A 59 -0.23 -7.36 -12.32
C ASP A 59 1.29 -7.56 -12.25
N LYS A 60 2.07 -6.60 -12.77
CA LYS A 60 3.52 -6.62 -12.66
C LYS A 60 3.95 -6.21 -11.26
N ILE A 61 4.87 -6.98 -10.69
CA ILE A 61 5.52 -6.65 -9.42
C ILE A 61 6.33 -5.37 -9.60
N LEU A 62 6.01 -4.37 -8.78
CA LEU A 62 6.67 -3.07 -8.73
C LEU A 62 7.81 -3.05 -7.72
N GLY A 63 7.76 -3.92 -6.70
CA GLY A 63 8.81 -4.05 -5.72
C GLY A 63 8.36 -4.71 -4.42
N PHE A 64 9.29 -4.77 -3.47
CA PHE A 64 9.10 -5.36 -2.16
C PHE A 64 9.48 -4.34 -1.10
N SER A 65 8.70 -4.26 -0.02
CA SER A 65 9.08 -3.45 1.15
C SER A 65 8.99 -4.27 2.42
N GLU A 66 10.10 -4.37 3.12
CA GLU A 66 10.15 -5.00 4.44
C GLU A 66 9.46 -4.11 5.47
N SER A 67 8.53 -4.68 6.23
CA SER A 67 8.01 -4.03 7.43
C SER A 67 8.88 -4.51 8.60
N ALA A 68 9.99 -3.81 8.89
CA ALA A 68 10.70 -4.03 10.13
C ALA A 68 9.79 -3.57 11.28
N TYR A 69 9.27 -4.52 12.05
CA TYR A 69 8.61 -4.19 13.31
C TYR A 69 9.71 -3.59 14.21
N LYS A 70 9.65 -2.28 14.49
CA LYS A 70 10.41 -1.75 15.63
C LYS A 70 9.74 -2.32 16.86
N SER A 71 10.40 -3.29 17.48
CA SER A 71 10.08 -3.81 18.81
C SER A 71 9.98 -2.69 19.84
#